data_AF-Q0CAA4-F1
#
_entry.id   AF-Q0CAA4-F1
#
_cell.length_a   1.000
_cell.length_b   1.000
_cell.length_c   1.000
_cell.angle_alpha   90.00
_cell.angle_beta   90.00
_cell.angle_gamma   90.00
#
_symmetry.space_group_name_H-M   'P 1'
#
loop_
_entity.id
_entity.type
_entity.pdbx_description
1 polymer ?
#
loop_
_entity_poly.entity_id
_entity_poly.type
_entity_poly.pdbx_seq_one_letter_code
_entity_poly.pdbx_strand_id
1 'polypeptide(L)'
;MNCHSGLSYLHETEEAVWVDKVNDARVDGRLCSWISTFHACKLPCRLEGGFLNGSYNVCQKFVFEDGASWILRLPRVSSINSQYADEKTIMEVEALDIIHEKTTIPVPEIRAWGRSGDNPLGLGPFMIMDFLSGLSLDEVFTEGKSRFLKEDISPEDITIIYRQMANFSLQLFQIDFDQIGSLPTRRTGTSVPVRPLTWKVHDILHEGGVNTFGDRTKGFSSVAEYFQYIIDQDWQQLKNQPNSVYDPYTAANEYTSLKIINSLIPDLVEADYNHGPFKLICDDLGLTNLIIRSREDLTIVGVIDLEWVYAGPAQQFGSAPWWLLRDRPTNDTWDFEGETLPEMTGRYMDHLQIFIRVLEEEEAKLNFGDQNKKLSDLVKWSVTSGAMWLHMILSSGFFGSRTFPCGQLRRHRGSKWWTDSVLRIQASGEAKRFAESKAGQFERYDKGVEDIEDLKALMNDGKLSREDFVIRSRSILSYCFEG
;
A
#
# COMPACT_ATOMS: atom_id res chain seq x y z
N MET A 1 -21.85 -6.76 6.10
CA MET A 1 -21.68 -5.52 6.87
C MET A 1 -20.22 -5.14 6.76
N ASN A 2 -19.92 -3.92 6.31
CA ASN A 2 -18.55 -3.41 6.35
C ASN A 2 -18.21 -3.23 7.84
N CYS A 3 -17.31 -4.05 8.37
CA CYS A 3 -16.98 -4.02 9.79
C CYS A 3 -16.36 -2.68 10.22
N HIS A 4 -15.93 -1.83 9.28
CA HIS A 4 -15.26 -0.54 9.54
C HIS A 4 -16.16 0.70 9.27
N SER A 5 -17.47 0.52 9.17
CA SER A 5 -18.40 1.59 8.76
C SER A 5 -18.31 2.88 9.59
N GLY A 6 -18.10 2.79 10.91
CA GLY A 6 -17.98 3.96 11.78
C GLY A 6 -16.80 4.87 11.42
N LEU A 7 -15.63 4.28 11.16
CA LEU A 7 -14.43 5.03 10.70
C LEU A 7 -14.62 5.55 9.28
N SER A 8 -15.24 4.76 8.39
CA SER A 8 -15.57 5.20 7.02
C SER A 8 -16.42 6.47 7.03
N TYR A 9 -17.49 6.52 7.83
CA TYR A 9 -18.36 7.71 7.91
C TYR A 9 -17.64 8.94 8.46
N LEU A 10 -16.75 8.74 9.44
CA LEU A 10 -15.90 9.81 9.96
C LEU A 10 -15.00 10.36 8.85
N HIS A 11 -14.25 9.49 8.17
CA HIS A 11 -13.32 9.86 7.10
C HIS A 11 -14.03 10.54 5.92
N GLU A 12 -15.18 10.00 5.47
CA GLU A 12 -16.01 10.60 4.42
C GLU A 12 -16.40 12.05 4.76
N THR A 13 -16.75 12.31 6.01
CA THR A 13 -17.18 13.64 6.44
C THR A 13 -15.99 14.60 6.55
N GLU A 14 -14.85 14.13 7.06
CA GLU A 14 -13.61 14.91 7.10
C GLU A 14 -13.13 15.29 5.69
N GLU A 15 -13.22 14.36 4.75
CA GLU A 15 -12.92 14.60 3.34
C GLU A 15 -13.84 15.64 2.73
N ALA A 16 -15.15 15.59 2.98
CA ALA A 16 -16.07 16.59 2.46
C ALA A 16 -15.68 18.02 2.91
N VAL A 17 -15.37 18.20 4.20
CA VAL A 17 -14.92 19.50 4.74
C VAL A 17 -13.59 19.94 4.12
N TRP A 18 -12.66 19.01 3.91
CA TRP A 18 -11.38 19.32 3.30
C TRP A 18 -11.48 19.63 1.81
N VAL A 19 -12.25 18.85 1.05
CA VAL A 19 -12.52 19.07 -0.38
C VAL A 19 -13.19 20.43 -0.61
N ASP A 20 -14.10 20.86 0.26
CA ASP A 20 -14.68 22.21 0.18
C ASP A 20 -13.58 23.28 0.27
N LYS A 21 -12.61 23.15 1.19
CA LYS A 21 -11.47 24.09 1.29
C LYS A 21 -10.56 24.06 0.06
N VAL A 22 -10.30 22.87 -0.49
CA VAL A 22 -9.51 22.72 -1.72
C VAL A 22 -10.24 23.37 -2.90
N ASN A 23 -11.56 23.18 -3.00
CA ASN A 23 -12.40 23.80 -4.03
C ASN A 23 -12.47 25.32 -3.91
N ASP A 24 -12.62 25.85 -2.70
CA ASP A 24 -12.59 27.30 -2.47
C ASP A 24 -11.25 27.88 -2.95
N ALA A 25 -10.13 27.26 -2.55
CA ALA A 25 -8.80 27.69 -2.99
C ALA A 25 -8.61 27.59 -4.51
N ARG A 26 -9.26 26.60 -5.14
CA ARG A 26 -9.26 26.39 -6.59
C ARG A 26 -10.06 27.47 -7.32
N VAL A 27 -11.30 27.72 -6.91
CA VAL A 27 -12.23 28.64 -7.56
C VAL A 27 -11.83 30.10 -7.35
N ASP A 28 -11.33 30.44 -6.16
CA ASP A 28 -10.86 31.80 -5.82
C ASP A 28 -9.53 32.17 -6.50
N GLY A 29 -8.90 31.25 -7.25
CA GLY A 29 -7.61 31.47 -7.90
C GLY A 29 -6.40 31.49 -6.96
N ARG A 30 -6.60 31.20 -5.66
CA ARG A 30 -5.53 31.11 -4.66
C ARG A 30 -4.54 30.00 -4.98
N LEU A 31 -5.01 28.85 -5.50
CA LEU A 31 -4.13 27.79 -5.99
C LEU A 31 -3.19 28.29 -7.09
N CYS A 32 -3.70 28.88 -8.17
CA CYS A 32 -2.85 29.39 -9.25
C CYS A 32 -1.86 30.45 -8.75
N SER A 33 -2.32 31.38 -7.92
CA SER A 33 -1.47 32.43 -7.34
C SER A 33 -0.31 31.83 -6.54
N TRP A 34 -0.59 30.80 -5.72
CA TRP A 34 0.41 30.10 -4.93
C TRP A 34 1.36 29.26 -5.81
N ILE A 35 0.86 28.46 -6.74
CA ILE A 35 1.66 27.62 -7.63
C ILE A 35 2.61 28.46 -8.49
N SER A 36 2.14 29.61 -8.99
CA SER A 36 2.97 30.56 -9.75
C SER A 36 4.21 31.02 -8.97
N THR A 37 4.15 31.03 -7.62
CA THR A 37 5.31 31.40 -6.80
C THR A 37 6.46 30.39 -6.88
N PHE A 38 6.25 29.16 -7.32
CA PHE A 38 7.33 28.18 -7.47
C PHE A 38 7.99 28.26 -8.85
N HIS A 39 7.37 28.93 -9.82
CA HIS A 39 7.97 29.17 -11.13
C HIS A 39 9.17 30.11 -11.03
N ALA A 40 10.29 29.80 -11.70
CA ALA A 40 11.51 30.59 -11.65
C ALA A 40 11.26 32.07 -12.05
N CYS A 41 10.48 32.27 -13.11
CA CYS A 41 10.07 33.60 -13.59
C CYS A 41 8.75 34.10 -12.97
N LYS A 42 8.17 33.39 -11.99
CA LYS A 42 6.86 33.69 -11.38
C LYS A 42 5.73 33.87 -12.41
N LEU A 43 5.77 33.06 -13.48
CA LEU A 43 4.80 33.16 -14.56
C LEU A 43 3.40 32.78 -14.05
N PRO A 44 2.34 33.45 -14.54
CA PRO A 44 0.98 33.01 -14.32
C PRO A 44 0.75 31.59 -14.84
N CYS A 45 -0.07 30.84 -14.13
CA CYS A 45 -0.58 29.55 -14.58
C CYS A 45 -2.11 29.51 -14.55
N ARG A 46 -2.70 28.62 -15.34
CA ARG A 46 -4.12 28.29 -15.30
C ARG A 46 -4.34 26.84 -14.93
N LEU A 47 -5.49 26.55 -14.35
CA LEU A 47 -5.97 25.19 -14.13
C LEU A 47 -6.28 24.55 -15.48
N GLU A 48 -5.92 23.27 -15.65
CA GLU A 48 -6.35 22.47 -16.79
C GLU A 48 -7.09 21.22 -16.30
N GLY A 49 -8.31 21.00 -16.81
CA GLY A 49 -9.15 19.86 -16.44
C GLY A 49 -9.73 19.90 -15.01
N GLY A 50 -10.44 18.83 -14.66
CA GLY A 50 -10.95 18.58 -13.30
C GLY A 50 -9.84 18.14 -12.33
N PHE A 51 -10.23 17.73 -11.12
CA PHE A 51 -9.28 16.98 -10.27
C PHE A 51 -8.99 15.62 -10.88
N LEU A 52 -7.73 15.21 -10.76
CA LEU A 52 -7.30 13.83 -10.99
C LEU A 52 -7.28 13.17 -9.61
N ASN A 53 -8.26 12.32 -9.34
CA ASN A 53 -8.43 11.69 -8.03
C ASN A 53 -7.82 10.30 -8.04
N GLY A 54 -6.87 10.06 -7.13
CA GLY A 54 -6.40 8.72 -6.79
C GLY A 54 -6.99 8.24 -5.45
N SER A 55 -6.61 7.04 -5.04
CA SER A 55 -7.02 6.48 -3.75
C SER A 55 -6.55 7.36 -2.58
N TYR A 56 -5.32 7.89 -2.65
CA TYR A 56 -4.67 8.61 -1.56
C TYR A 56 -4.44 10.09 -1.79
N ASN A 57 -4.63 10.60 -3.02
CA ASN A 57 -4.34 12.00 -3.35
C ASN A 57 -5.40 12.63 -4.23
N VAL A 58 -5.63 13.92 -4.02
CA VAL A 58 -6.27 14.80 -5.00
C VAL A 58 -5.17 15.54 -5.74
N CYS A 59 -5.20 15.44 -7.07
CA CYS A 59 -4.23 16.09 -7.93
C CYS A 59 -4.88 17.14 -8.83
N GLN A 60 -4.18 18.25 -9.05
CA GLN A 60 -4.61 19.34 -9.93
C GLN A 60 -3.51 19.69 -10.92
N LYS A 61 -3.84 19.67 -12.22
CA LYS A 61 -2.93 20.07 -13.29
C LYS A 61 -2.96 21.59 -13.50
N PHE A 62 -1.78 22.17 -13.74
CA PHE A 62 -1.55 23.57 -14.05
C PHE A 62 -0.75 23.70 -15.34
N VAL A 63 -1.08 24.70 -16.15
CA VAL A 63 -0.35 25.04 -17.38
C VAL A 63 0.10 26.50 -17.31
N PHE A 64 1.38 26.72 -17.51
CA PHE A 64 2.03 28.03 -17.51
C PHE A 64 2.01 28.66 -18.91
N GLU A 65 2.20 29.98 -18.98
CA GLU A 65 2.23 30.73 -20.25
C GLU A 65 3.35 30.31 -21.21
N ASP A 66 4.45 29.78 -20.68
CA ASP A 66 5.57 29.24 -21.46
C ASP A 66 5.34 27.79 -21.95
N GLY A 67 4.19 27.20 -21.62
CA GLY A 67 3.81 25.84 -21.98
C GLY A 67 4.23 24.77 -20.99
N ALA A 68 4.96 25.11 -19.91
CA ALA A 68 5.27 24.15 -18.85
C ALA A 68 3.97 23.64 -18.20
N SER A 69 3.92 22.35 -17.87
CA SER A 69 2.77 21.71 -17.23
C SER A 69 3.19 21.04 -15.94
N TRP A 70 2.60 21.44 -14.83
CA TRP A 70 2.87 20.88 -13.50
C TRP A 70 1.61 20.27 -12.90
N ILE A 71 1.80 19.42 -11.91
CA ILE A 71 0.73 18.83 -11.11
C ILE A 71 0.98 19.10 -9.63
N LEU A 72 -0.03 19.62 -8.94
CA LEU A 72 -0.09 19.68 -7.49
C LEU A 72 -0.71 18.38 -7.00
N ARG A 73 -0.08 17.72 -6.05
CA ARG A 73 -0.57 16.54 -5.34
C ARG A 73 -0.81 16.89 -3.88
N LEU A 74 -2.01 16.58 -3.39
CA LEU A 74 -2.41 16.77 -2.01
C LEU A 74 -2.91 15.43 -1.43
N PRO A 75 -2.28 14.92 -0.35
CA PRO A 75 -2.79 13.77 0.40
C PRO A 75 -4.23 13.96 0.88
N ARG A 76 -5.08 12.96 0.63
CA ARG A 76 -6.50 12.96 1.03
C ARG A 76 -6.63 12.72 2.52
N VAL A 77 -7.44 13.53 3.18
CA VAL A 77 -7.65 13.42 4.63
C VAL A 77 -8.50 12.20 5.00
N SER A 78 -9.36 11.73 4.10
CA SER A 78 -10.09 10.46 4.30
C SER A 78 -9.24 9.21 4.15
N SER A 79 -8.08 9.30 3.50
CA SER A 79 -7.29 8.13 3.11
C SER A 79 -5.97 8.05 3.86
N ILE A 80 -5.54 9.14 4.51
CA ILE A 80 -4.28 9.20 5.23
C ILE A 80 -4.51 9.85 6.59
N ASN A 81 -4.27 9.09 7.65
CA ASN A 81 -4.17 9.63 8.99
C ASN A 81 -3.24 10.86 9.04
N SER A 82 -3.79 12.00 9.47
CA SER A 82 -3.11 13.31 9.43
C SER A 82 -1.81 13.38 10.23
N GLN A 83 -1.62 12.52 11.23
CA GLN A 83 -0.38 12.46 12.00
C GLN A 83 0.81 11.92 11.19
N TYR A 84 0.54 11.20 10.10
CA TYR A 84 1.54 10.53 9.25
C TYR A 84 1.61 11.11 7.83
N ALA A 85 0.76 12.07 7.48
CA ALA A 85 0.72 12.65 6.14
C ALA A 85 2.04 13.35 5.76
N ASP A 86 2.66 14.09 6.69
CA ASP A 86 3.97 14.71 6.51
C ASP A 86 5.06 13.65 6.26
N GLU A 87 5.10 12.61 7.10
CA GLU A 87 6.08 11.52 7.03
C GLU A 87 5.97 10.79 5.70
N LYS A 88 4.75 10.44 5.29
CA LYS A 88 4.48 9.80 3.99
C LYS A 88 4.96 10.67 2.83
N THR A 89 4.63 11.97 2.84
CA THR A 89 5.02 12.90 1.76
C THR A 89 6.54 13.02 1.67
N ILE A 90 7.25 13.12 2.79
CA ILE A 90 8.71 13.19 2.81
C ILE A 90 9.33 11.91 2.23
N MET A 91 8.81 10.73 2.59
CA MET A 91 9.33 9.46 2.06
C MET A 91 9.16 9.36 0.54
N GLU A 92 8.03 9.84 0.00
CA GLU A 92 7.81 9.89 -1.44
C GLU A 92 8.79 10.85 -2.14
N VAL A 93 9.06 12.02 -1.55
CA VAL A 93 10.07 12.97 -2.07
C VAL A 93 11.46 12.33 -2.13
N GLU A 94 11.88 11.64 -1.07
CA GLU A 94 13.18 10.96 -1.02
C GLU A 94 13.27 9.81 -2.03
N ALA A 95 12.19 9.03 -2.20
CA ALA A 95 12.17 7.94 -3.19
C ALA A 95 12.30 8.47 -4.62
N LEU A 96 11.54 9.52 -4.97
CA LEU A 96 11.63 10.16 -6.29
C LEU A 96 13.04 10.70 -6.56
N ASP A 97 13.67 11.36 -5.58
CA ASP A 97 15.04 11.88 -5.70
C ASP A 97 16.05 10.74 -5.92
N ILE A 98 15.98 9.68 -5.10
CA ILE A 98 16.86 8.51 -5.22
C ILE A 98 16.69 7.81 -6.58
N ILE A 99 15.46 7.62 -7.04
CA ILE A 99 15.17 6.95 -8.32
C ILE A 99 15.66 7.81 -9.48
N HIS A 100 15.41 9.12 -9.43
CA HIS A 100 15.88 10.05 -10.45
C HIS A 100 17.41 10.10 -10.53
N GLU A 101 18.11 10.10 -9.40
CA GLU A 101 19.58 10.16 -9.35
C GLU A 101 20.24 8.85 -9.80
N LYS A 102 19.68 7.70 -9.40
CA LYS A 102 20.37 6.40 -9.52
C LYS A 102 19.89 5.52 -10.66
N THR A 103 18.80 5.89 -11.33
CA THR A 103 18.17 5.04 -12.35
C THR A 103 17.81 5.84 -13.60
N THR A 104 17.42 5.14 -14.65
CA THR A 104 16.83 5.72 -15.86
C THR A 104 15.30 5.60 -15.87
N ILE A 105 14.69 5.24 -14.73
CA ILE A 105 13.24 5.08 -14.63
C ILE A 105 12.60 6.48 -14.81
N PRO A 106 11.62 6.62 -15.72
CA PRO A 106 11.02 7.92 -15.99
C PRO A 106 10.07 8.33 -14.85
N VAL A 107 10.60 8.94 -13.79
CA VAL A 107 9.82 9.51 -12.69
C VAL A 107 9.65 11.03 -12.87
N PRO A 108 8.58 11.64 -12.35
CA PRO A 108 8.37 13.08 -12.46
C PRO A 108 9.43 13.88 -11.66
N GLU A 109 9.86 15.02 -12.20
CA GLU A 109 10.78 15.93 -11.50
C GLU A 109 10.01 16.76 -10.46
N ILE A 110 10.49 16.77 -9.21
CA ILE A 110 9.90 17.58 -8.14
C ILE A 110 10.32 19.04 -8.30
N ARG A 111 9.32 19.92 -8.45
CA ARG A 111 9.48 21.38 -8.53
C ARG A 111 9.45 22.03 -7.15
N ALA A 112 8.56 21.57 -6.29
CA ALA A 112 8.47 22.00 -4.90
C ALA A 112 7.73 20.96 -4.07
N TRP A 113 7.90 21.01 -2.75
CA TRP A 113 7.16 20.19 -1.80
C TRP A 113 7.14 20.92 -0.46
N GLY A 114 6.29 20.46 0.46
CA GLY A 114 6.28 20.99 1.82
C GLY A 114 5.43 20.17 2.78
N ARG A 115 5.68 20.36 4.06
CA ARG A 115 4.90 19.79 5.16
C ARG A 115 3.57 20.51 5.29
N SER A 116 2.69 19.97 6.12
CA SER A 116 1.39 20.58 6.43
C SER A 116 1.51 22.03 6.89
N GLY A 117 2.51 22.35 7.70
CA GLY A 117 2.77 23.70 8.20
C GLY A 117 3.34 24.67 7.16
N ASP A 118 3.90 24.15 6.05
CA ASP A 118 4.51 24.96 4.99
C ASP A 118 3.47 25.38 3.93
N ASN A 119 2.29 24.78 3.95
CA ASN A 119 1.21 25.07 3.01
C ASN A 119 0.42 26.30 3.47
N PRO A 120 0.54 27.46 2.79
CA PRO A 120 -0.10 28.70 3.22
C PRO A 120 -1.63 28.66 3.09
N LEU A 121 -2.17 27.67 2.38
CA LEU A 121 -3.61 27.46 2.21
C LEU A 121 -4.20 26.49 3.24
N GLY A 122 -3.36 25.90 4.10
CA GLY A 122 -3.80 24.96 5.14
C GLY A 122 -4.42 23.68 4.59
N LEU A 123 -4.02 23.24 3.39
CA LEU A 123 -4.57 22.06 2.72
C LEU A 123 -3.83 20.76 3.07
N GLY A 124 -2.87 20.80 3.99
CA GLY A 124 -2.01 19.66 4.32
C GLY A 124 -0.65 19.71 3.61
N PRO A 125 0.15 18.64 3.69
CA PRO A 125 1.42 18.56 2.99
C PRO A 125 1.17 18.50 1.48
N PHE A 126 2.20 18.80 0.68
CA PHE A 126 2.02 18.89 -0.77
C PHE A 126 3.28 18.51 -1.53
N MET A 127 3.07 18.11 -2.78
CA MET A 127 4.11 17.97 -3.78
C MET A 127 3.69 18.66 -5.08
N ILE A 128 4.60 19.38 -5.70
CA ILE A 128 4.46 19.99 -7.02
C ILE A 128 5.54 19.40 -7.89
N MET A 129 5.14 18.79 -9.00
CA MET A 129 6.05 18.07 -9.89
C MET A 129 5.64 18.26 -11.35
N ASP A 130 6.49 17.85 -12.27
CA ASP A 130 6.16 17.85 -13.69
C ASP A 130 4.95 16.95 -13.99
N PHE A 131 4.09 17.43 -14.89
CA PHE A 131 3.01 16.61 -15.44
C PHE A 131 3.56 15.74 -16.57
N LEU A 132 3.51 14.41 -16.39
CA LEU A 132 3.93 13.46 -17.42
C LEU A 132 2.82 13.25 -18.44
N SER A 133 3.12 13.52 -19.72
CA SER A 133 2.17 13.34 -20.82
C SER A 133 2.16 11.90 -21.32
N GLY A 134 0.96 11.35 -21.54
CA GLY A 134 0.76 10.00 -22.05
C GLY A 134 -0.63 9.48 -21.69
N LEU A 135 -0.82 8.17 -21.76
CA LEU A 135 -2.02 7.47 -21.33
C LEU A 135 -1.73 6.63 -20.09
N SER A 136 -2.68 6.56 -19.16
CA SER A 136 -2.61 5.58 -18.07
C SER A 136 -2.67 4.17 -18.65
N LEU A 137 -1.73 3.30 -18.27
CA LEU A 137 -1.78 1.89 -18.67
C LEU A 137 -3.08 1.24 -18.19
N ASP A 138 -3.57 1.65 -17.01
CA ASP A 138 -4.79 1.11 -16.41
C ASP A 138 -5.98 1.31 -17.34
N GLU A 139 -6.13 2.50 -17.92
CA GLU A 139 -7.22 2.84 -18.87
C GLU A 139 -7.13 2.07 -20.20
N VAL A 140 -5.96 1.51 -20.52
CA VAL A 140 -5.74 0.74 -21.76
C VAL A 140 -5.93 -0.76 -21.52
N PHE A 141 -5.51 -1.25 -20.36
CA PHE A 141 -5.45 -2.68 -20.03
C PHE A 141 -6.62 -3.18 -19.18
N THR A 142 -7.57 -2.30 -18.84
CA THR A 142 -8.77 -2.66 -18.08
C THR A 142 -10.04 -2.27 -18.82
N GLU A 143 -11.15 -2.91 -18.44
CA GLU A 143 -12.48 -2.60 -18.95
C GLU A 143 -13.42 -2.22 -17.81
N GLY A 144 -14.04 -1.05 -17.93
CA GLY A 144 -15.05 -0.56 -16.99
C GLY A 144 -14.51 -0.45 -15.56
N LYS A 145 -15.09 -1.24 -14.65
CA LYS A 145 -14.73 -1.28 -13.22
C LYS A 145 -14.07 -2.60 -12.82
N SER A 146 -13.52 -3.33 -13.79
CA SER A 146 -12.82 -4.60 -13.51
C SER A 146 -11.65 -4.37 -12.56
N ARG A 147 -11.47 -5.25 -11.59
CA ARG A 147 -10.26 -5.27 -10.73
C ARG A 147 -9.06 -5.83 -11.48
N PHE A 148 -9.31 -6.68 -12.48
CA PHE A 148 -8.31 -7.42 -13.24
C PHE A 148 -8.05 -6.81 -14.60
N LEU A 149 -6.89 -7.15 -15.16
CA LEU A 149 -6.60 -6.95 -16.58
C LEU A 149 -7.69 -7.60 -17.45
N LYS A 150 -8.07 -6.95 -18.55
CA LYS A 150 -9.00 -7.53 -19.53
C LYS A 150 -8.40 -8.78 -20.20
N GLU A 151 -9.25 -9.70 -20.67
CA GLU A 151 -8.80 -11.01 -21.17
C GLU A 151 -8.24 -10.98 -22.60
N ASP A 152 -8.60 -9.97 -23.38
CA ASP A 152 -8.26 -9.85 -24.80
C ASP A 152 -6.92 -9.14 -25.06
N ILE A 153 -6.09 -8.91 -24.04
CA ILE A 153 -4.74 -8.33 -24.20
C ILE A 153 -3.86 -9.35 -24.91
N SER A 154 -3.14 -8.93 -25.95
CA SER A 154 -2.21 -9.82 -26.64
C SER A 154 -1.07 -10.27 -25.71
N PRO A 155 -0.60 -11.52 -25.80
CA PRO A 155 0.58 -11.98 -25.06
C PRO A 155 1.83 -11.13 -25.34
N GLU A 156 1.94 -10.57 -26.55
CA GLU A 156 3.00 -9.67 -26.98
C GLU A 156 2.97 -8.35 -26.18
N ASP A 157 1.80 -7.72 -26.04
CA ASP A 157 1.64 -6.47 -25.29
C ASP A 157 1.96 -6.64 -23.79
N ILE A 158 1.49 -7.74 -23.20
CA ILE A 158 1.85 -8.11 -21.82
C ILE A 158 3.37 -8.26 -21.68
N THR A 159 4.01 -8.95 -22.64
CA THR A 159 5.46 -9.14 -22.65
C THR A 159 6.21 -7.81 -22.76
N ILE A 160 5.72 -6.85 -23.56
CA ILE A 160 6.32 -5.51 -23.69
C ILE A 160 6.31 -4.75 -22.36
N ILE A 161 5.16 -4.74 -21.67
CA ILE A 161 5.03 -4.06 -20.37
C ILE A 161 5.88 -4.75 -19.31
N TYR A 162 5.80 -6.08 -19.21
CA TYR A 162 6.57 -6.84 -18.22
C TYR A 162 8.07 -6.72 -18.42
N ARG A 163 8.53 -6.53 -19.66
CA ARG A 163 9.94 -6.30 -19.95
C ARG A 163 10.46 -4.98 -19.41
N GLN A 164 9.67 -3.92 -19.56
CA GLN A 164 10.02 -2.63 -18.99
C GLN A 164 9.96 -2.66 -17.46
N MET A 165 8.95 -3.33 -16.88
CA MET A 165 8.88 -3.53 -15.42
C MET A 165 10.03 -4.38 -14.87
N ALA A 166 10.46 -5.42 -15.59
CA ALA A 166 11.63 -6.21 -15.23
C ALA A 166 12.90 -5.34 -15.25
N ASN A 167 13.07 -4.53 -16.30
CA ASN A 167 14.18 -3.58 -16.37
C ASN A 167 14.19 -2.58 -15.20
N PHE A 168 13.03 -1.99 -14.86
CA PHE A 168 12.90 -1.10 -13.71
C PHE A 168 13.21 -1.83 -12.40
N SER A 169 12.72 -3.05 -12.23
CA SER A 169 12.98 -3.88 -11.04
C SER A 169 14.48 -4.16 -10.88
N LEU A 170 15.20 -4.47 -11.97
CA LEU A 170 16.64 -4.69 -11.97
C LEU A 170 17.45 -3.43 -11.62
N GLN A 171 16.96 -2.25 -12.01
CA GLN A 171 17.57 -0.98 -11.61
C GLN A 171 17.33 -0.67 -10.12
N LEU A 172 16.09 -0.79 -9.65
CA LEU A 172 15.74 -0.59 -8.24
C LEU A 172 16.46 -1.58 -7.33
N PHE A 173 16.64 -2.83 -7.78
CA PHE A 173 17.35 -3.86 -7.02
C PHE A 173 18.84 -3.56 -6.81
N GLN A 174 19.44 -2.63 -7.57
CA GLN A 174 20.82 -2.18 -7.34
C GLN A 174 20.93 -1.09 -6.26
N ILE A 175 19.80 -0.57 -5.77
CA ILE A 175 19.78 0.45 -4.73
C ILE A 175 19.82 -0.25 -3.36
N ASP A 176 21.00 -0.25 -2.76
CA ASP A 176 21.25 -0.87 -1.46
C ASP A 176 21.06 0.09 -0.28
N PHE A 177 20.55 -0.48 0.81
CA PHE A 177 20.44 0.15 2.13
C PHE A 177 21.01 -0.78 3.21
N ASP A 178 21.56 -0.18 4.27
CA ASP A 178 22.23 -0.90 5.36
C ASP A 178 21.28 -1.41 6.45
N GLN A 179 20.05 -0.89 6.51
CA GLN A 179 19.02 -1.31 7.45
C GLN A 179 17.62 -1.26 6.83
N ILE A 180 16.70 -2.04 7.37
CA ILE A 180 15.27 -1.94 7.08
C ILE A 180 14.69 -0.76 7.87
N GLY A 181 13.98 0.14 7.20
CA GLY A 181 13.51 1.38 7.81
C GLY A 181 13.02 2.40 6.80
N SER A 182 12.77 3.61 7.27
CA SER A 182 12.55 4.79 6.43
C SER A 182 13.78 5.07 5.57
N LEU A 183 13.55 5.71 4.42
CA LEU A 183 14.62 6.11 3.52
C LEU A 183 15.50 7.21 4.17
N PRO A 184 16.81 7.25 3.87
CA PRO A 184 17.67 8.35 4.29
C PRO A 184 17.19 9.68 3.71
N THR A 185 17.11 10.73 4.54
CA THR A 185 16.57 12.02 4.13
C THR A 185 17.62 12.97 3.53
N ARG A 186 18.24 12.55 2.42
CA ARG A 186 19.31 13.32 1.76
C ARG A 186 18.79 14.58 1.10
N ARG A 187 17.61 14.50 0.48
CA ARG A 187 17.01 15.61 -0.26
C ARG A 187 16.36 16.63 0.66
N THR A 188 15.60 16.14 1.64
CA THR A 188 14.79 16.97 2.53
C THR A 188 15.54 17.43 3.77
N GLY A 189 16.62 16.73 4.16
CA GLY A 189 17.37 17.00 5.40
C GLY A 189 16.50 16.88 6.67
N THR A 190 15.32 16.29 6.56
CA THR A 190 14.32 16.30 7.63
C THR A 190 14.52 15.12 8.55
N SER A 191 14.41 15.34 9.86
CA SER A 191 14.37 14.24 10.83
C SER A 191 13.04 13.48 10.71
N VAL A 192 13.12 12.25 10.23
CA VAL A 192 11.99 11.31 10.14
C VAL A 192 12.24 10.11 11.06
N PRO A 193 11.20 9.36 11.46
CA PRO A 193 11.37 8.09 12.15
C PRO A 193 12.25 7.14 11.37
N VAL A 194 13.02 6.31 12.08
CA VAL A 194 13.83 5.24 11.47
C VAL A 194 12.92 4.07 11.06
N ARG A 195 11.86 3.82 11.83
CA ARG A 195 10.90 2.73 11.61
C ARG A 195 10.14 2.92 10.28
N PRO A 196 9.95 1.88 9.44
CA PRO A 196 9.39 2.04 8.09
C PRO A 196 7.88 2.34 8.09
N LEU A 197 7.42 3.37 7.38
CA LEU A 197 5.99 3.63 7.17
C LEU A 197 5.44 2.80 5.99
N THR A 198 5.11 1.53 6.25
CA THR A 198 4.52 0.61 5.27
C THR A 198 3.03 0.88 5.08
N TRP A 199 2.46 0.44 3.96
CA TRP A 199 1.02 0.48 3.73
C TRP A 199 0.25 -0.27 4.82
N LYS A 200 0.68 -1.49 5.17
CA LYS A 200 0.03 -2.35 6.18
C LYS A 200 -0.22 -1.65 7.52
N VAL A 201 0.83 -1.14 8.17
CA VAL A 201 0.71 -0.52 9.49
C VAL A 201 -0.16 0.74 9.46
N HIS A 202 -0.15 1.46 8.33
CA HIS A 202 -1.04 2.61 8.14
C HIS A 202 -2.49 2.16 7.97
N ASP A 203 -2.74 1.15 7.16
CA ASP A 203 -4.07 0.58 6.91
C ASP A 203 -4.70 0.05 8.21
N ILE A 204 -3.92 -0.65 9.06
CA ILE A 204 -4.36 -1.10 10.40
C ILE A 204 -4.78 0.09 11.28
N LEU A 205 -4.01 1.18 11.27
CA LEU A 205 -4.33 2.37 12.06
C LEU A 205 -5.56 3.09 11.51
N HIS A 206 -5.56 3.32 10.20
CA HIS A 206 -6.51 4.18 9.53
C HIS A 206 -7.87 3.49 9.44
N GLU A 207 -7.93 2.30 8.85
CA GLU A 207 -9.18 1.55 8.70
C GLU A 207 -9.53 0.76 9.97
N GLY A 208 -8.54 0.22 10.69
CA GLY A 208 -8.74 -0.59 11.88
C GLY A 208 -8.82 0.19 13.20
N GLY A 209 -8.41 1.46 13.23
CA GLY A 209 -8.40 2.31 14.42
C GLY A 209 -7.33 1.95 15.46
N VAL A 210 -6.45 0.99 15.17
CA VAL A 210 -5.44 0.49 16.12
C VAL A 210 -4.05 0.92 15.71
N ASN A 211 -3.37 1.62 16.61
CA ASN A 211 -1.97 1.95 16.41
C ASN A 211 -1.09 0.72 16.74
N THR A 212 -0.57 0.07 15.70
CA THR A 212 0.41 -1.04 15.81
C THR A 212 1.83 -0.60 15.45
N PHE A 213 2.06 0.71 15.38
CA PHE A 213 3.40 1.25 15.19
C PHE A 213 4.30 0.88 16.37
N GLY A 214 5.48 0.35 16.06
CA GLY A 214 6.53 0.12 17.04
C GLY A 214 7.24 1.40 17.43
N ASP A 215 8.37 1.23 18.10
CA ASP A 215 9.27 2.33 18.42
C ASP A 215 9.73 3.06 17.15
N ARG A 216 9.39 4.35 17.03
CA ARG A 216 9.71 5.21 15.88
C ARG A 216 11.22 5.36 15.64
N THR A 217 12.04 5.09 16.65
CA THR A 217 13.50 5.23 16.58
C THR A 217 14.23 3.97 16.11
N LYS A 218 13.51 2.86 15.94
CA LYS A 218 14.11 1.56 15.60
C LYS A 218 13.90 1.18 14.14
N GLY A 219 14.99 0.94 13.44
CA GLY A 219 15.01 0.14 12.21
C GLY A 219 15.33 -1.32 12.54
N PHE A 220 15.49 -2.15 11.51
CA PHE A 220 15.79 -3.57 11.66
C PHE A 220 17.06 -3.95 10.92
N SER A 221 17.88 -4.79 11.56
CA SER A 221 19.16 -5.26 11.01
C SER A 221 19.06 -6.65 10.38
N SER A 222 17.90 -7.29 10.49
CA SER A 222 17.64 -8.58 9.86
C SER A 222 16.19 -8.72 9.39
N VAL A 223 16.00 -9.55 8.36
CA VAL A 223 14.67 -9.86 7.83
C VAL A 223 13.83 -10.65 8.84
N ALA A 224 14.43 -11.58 9.57
CA ALA A 224 13.74 -12.31 10.63
C ALA A 224 13.15 -11.37 11.71
N GLU A 225 13.93 -10.38 12.16
CA GLU A 225 13.47 -9.37 13.12
C GLU A 225 12.34 -8.51 12.53
N TYR A 226 12.47 -8.09 11.27
CA TYR A 226 11.43 -7.33 10.59
C TYR A 226 10.13 -8.12 10.39
N PHE A 227 10.20 -9.38 9.97
CA PHE A 227 9.01 -10.22 9.82
C PHE A 227 8.33 -10.50 11.16
N GLN A 228 9.09 -10.64 12.25
CA GLN A 228 8.51 -10.70 13.59
C GLN A 228 7.81 -9.37 13.96
N TYR A 229 8.42 -8.23 13.64
CA TYR A 229 7.77 -6.94 13.82
C TYR A 229 6.45 -6.81 13.05
N ILE A 230 6.41 -7.29 11.80
CA ILE A 230 5.22 -7.22 10.96
C ILE A 230 4.11 -8.16 11.46
N ILE A 231 4.42 -9.41 11.80
CA ILE A 231 3.40 -10.35 12.32
C ILE A 231 2.90 -9.94 13.71
N ASP A 232 3.74 -9.25 14.50
CA ASP A 232 3.31 -8.67 15.78
C ASP A 232 2.30 -7.53 15.58
N GLN A 233 2.26 -6.87 14.41
CA GLN A 233 1.19 -5.93 14.06
C GLN A 233 -0.14 -6.67 13.89
N ASP A 234 -0.14 -7.81 13.19
CA ASP A 234 -1.35 -8.66 13.04
C ASP A 234 -1.85 -9.15 14.39
N TRP A 235 -0.94 -9.54 15.29
CA TRP A 235 -1.29 -9.93 16.65
C TRP A 235 -1.95 -8.79 17.44
N GLN A 236 -1.39 -7.59 17.36
CA GLN A 236 -1.92 -6.42 18.05
C GLN A 236 -3.26 -5.99 17.46
N GLN A 237 -3.41 -6.01 16.14
CA GLN A 237 -4.67 -5.75 15.45
C GLN A 237 -5.75 -6.74 15.90
N LEU A 238 -5.50 -8.04 15.74
CA LEU A 238 -6.46 -9.10 16.11
C LEU A 238 -6.91 -8.96 17.57
N LYS A 239 -5.98 -8.64 18.47
CA LYS A 239 -6.26 -8.43 19.89
C LYS A 239 -7.03 -7.14 20.16
N ASN A 240 -6.52 -6.00 19.71
CA ASN A 240 -6.94 -4.68 20.19
C ASN A 240 -8.04 -4.03 19.34
N GLN A 241 -8.22 -4.46 18.08
CA GLN A 241 -9.30 -3.95 17.25
C GLN A 241 -10.61 -4.65 17.65
N PRO A 242 -11.62 -3.95 18.20
CA PRO A 242 -12.82 -4.58 18.78
C PRO A 242 -13.59 -5.45 17.77
N ASN A 243 -13.66 -4.97 16.53
CA ASN A 243 -14.35 -5.58 15.39
C ASN A 243 -13.45 -6.45 14.50
N SER A 244 -12.24 -6.83 14.95
CA SER A 244 -11.34 -7.70 14.18
C SER A 244 -11.96 -9.06 13.85
N VAL A 245 -12.88 -9.55 14.68
CA VAL A 245 -13.59 -10.82 14.55
C VAL A 245 -15.00 -10.67 15.11
N TYR A 246 -15.99 -11.29 14.47
CA TYR A 246 -17.41 -11.13 14.79
C TYR A 246 -18.04 -12.36 15.48
N ASP A 247 -17.32 -13.48 15.57
CA ASP A 247 -17.80 -14.67 16.26
C ASP A 247 -16.65 -15.51 16.86
N PRO A 248 -16.93 -16.34 17.89
CA PRO A 248 -15.90 -17.13 18.56
C PRO A 248 -15.18 -18.16 17.67
N TYR A 249 -15.84 -18.69 16.64
CA TYR A 249 -15.23 -19.65 15.71
C TYR A 249 -14.22 -18.95 14.80
N THR A 250 -14.59 -17.79 14.22
CA THR A 250 -13.68 -16.96 13.45
C THR A 250 -12.51 -16.47 14.32
N ALA A 251 -12.77 -16.01 15.55
CA ALA A 251 -11.73 -15.62 16.50
C ALA A 251 -10.70 -16.72 16.78
N ALA A 252 -11.17 -17.94 17.06
CA ALA A 252 -10.29 -19.07 17.31
C ALA A 252 -9.48 -19.48 16.05
N ASN A 253 -10.08 -19.39 14.86
CA ASN A 253 -9.43 -19.72 13.60
C ASN A 253 -8.35 -18.70 13.21
N GLU A 254 -8.63 -17.41 13.33
CA GLU A 254 -7.65 -16.36 13.04
C GLU A 254 -6.47 -16.45 14.01
N TYR A 255 -6.74 -16.60 15.31
CA TYR A 255 -5.70 -16.83 16.32
C TYR A 255 -4.81 -18.03 15.98
N THR A 256 -5.44 -19.16 15.65
CA THR A 256 -4.73 -20.40 15.34
C THR A 256 -3.89 -20.25 14.06
N SER A 257 -4.46 -19.65 13.01
CA SER A 257 -3.78 -19.45 11.73
C SER A 257 -2.59 -18.51 11.89
N LEU A 258 -2.74 -17.44 12.67
CA LEU A 258 -1.67 -16.49 12.95
C LEU A 258 -0.52 -17.14 13.74
N LYS A 259 -0.82 -18.02 14.71
CA LYS A 259 0.21 -18.84 15.39
C LYS A 259 0.98 -19.73 14.40
N ILE A 260 0.27 -20.40 13.49
CA ILE A 260 0.89 -21.26 12.48
C ILE A 260 1.80 -20.43 11.58
N ILE A 261 1.31 -19.32 11.04
CA ILE A 261 2.09 -18.45 10.14
C ILE A 261 3.32 -17.90 10.84
N ASN A 262 3.18 -17.44 12.09
CA ASN A 262 4.32 -16.99 12.88
C ASN A 262 5.38 -18.10 13.03
N SER A 263 4.96 -19.35 13.24
CA SER A 263 5.90 -20.49 13.32
C SER A 263 6.59 -20.84 12.00
N LEU A 264 6.05 -20.39 10.86
CA LEU A 264 6.62 -20.65 9.53
C LEU A 264 7.69 -19.62 9.13
N ILE A 265 7.73 -18.45 9.78
CA ILE A 265 8.64 -17.36 9.44
C ILE A 265 10.10 -17.81 9.40
N PRO A 266 10.66 -18.50 10.42
CA PRO A 266 12.08 -18.87 10.40
C PRO A 266 12.47 -19.75 9.22
N ASP A 267 11.56 -20.60 8.75
CA ASP A 267 11.78 -21.51 7.61
C ASP A 267 11.66 -20.82 6.25
N LEU A 268 11.08 -19.61 6.21
CA LEU A 268 10.80 -18.84 5.00
C LEU A 268 11.60 -17.53 4.92
N VAL A 269 12.69 -17.45 5.68
CA VAL A 269 13.71 -16.42 5.53
C VAL A 269 14.86 -16.97 4.71
N GLU A 270 15.15 -16.33 3.57
CA GLU A 270 16.33 -16.67 2.78
C GLU A 270 17.60 -16.25 3.53
N ALA A 271 18.41 -17.24 3.91
CA ALA A 271 19.54 -17.06 4.82
C ALA A 271 20.57 -16.07 4.27
N ASP A 272 20.86 -16.16 2.96
CA ASP A 272 21.82 -15.29 2.31
C ASP A 272 21.37 -13.83 2.31
N TYR A 273 20.08 -13.55 2.42
CA TYR A 273 19.51 -12.20 2.38
C TYR A 273 18.98 -11.73 3.74
N ASN A 274 19.20 -12.49 4.82
CA ASN A 274 18.68 -12.15 6.13
C ASN A 274 19.27 -10.83 6.68
N HIS A 275 20.55 -10.53 6.40
CA HIS A 275 21.23 -9.33 6.90
C HIS A 275 21.54 -8.30 5.81
N GLY A 276 20.77 -8.35 4.72
CA GLY A 276 20.88 -7.41 3.61
C GLY A 276 21.76 -7.89 2.44
N PRO A 277 22.09 -6.98 1.49
CA PRO A 277 21.65 -5.59 1.47
C PRO A 277 20.12 -5.46 1.36
N PHE A 278 19.56 -4.41 1.95
CA PHE A 278 18.12 -4.10 1.87
C PHE A 278 17.83 -3.24 0.65
N LYS A 279 16.58 -3.20 0.19
CA LYS A 279 16.17 -2.64 -1.11
C LYS A 279 15.09 -1.59 -0.96
N LEU A 280 14.95 -0.70 -1.95
CA LEU A 280 13.83 0.23 -2.03
C LEU A 280 12.56 -0.55 -2.35
N ILE A 281 11.64 -0.64 -1.39
CA ILE A 281 10.31 -1.22 -1.58
C ILE A 281 9.30 -0.08 -1.68
N CYS A 282 8.36 -0.23 -2.59
CA CYS A 282 7.20 0.63 -2.76
C CYS A 282 5.98 -0.29 -2.71
N ASP A 283 5.21 -0.27 -1.62
CA ASP A 283 4.09 -1.21 -1.48
C ASP A 283 3.02 -0.99 -2.57
N ASP A 284 2.91 0.22 -3.15
CA ASP A 284 1.92 0.53 -4.18
C ASP A 284 2.44 0.41 -5.62
N LEU A 285 3.70 0.04 -5.86
CA LEU A 285 4.24 -0.03 -7.22
C LEU A 285 3.58 -1.17 -8.01
N GLY A 286 2.83 -0.81 -9.05
CA GLY A 286 2.15 -1.76 -9.93
C GLY A 286 1.74 -1.15 -11.27
N LEU A 287 0.95 -1.91 -12.04
CA LEU A 287 0.54 -1.53 -13.41
C LEU A 287 -0.32 -0.27 -13.47
N THR A 288 -1.05 0.04 -12.40
CA THR A 288 -1.89 1.23 -12.28
C THR A 288 -1.09 2.54 -12.27
N ASN A 289 0.21 2.45 -12.00
CA ASN A 289 1.08 3.60 -11.73
C ASN A 289 1.96 3.92 -12.95
N LEU A 290 1.61 3.40 -14.13
CA LEU A 290 2.38 3.50 -15.35
C LEU A 290 1.69 4.41 -16.38
N ILE A 291 2.46 5.34 -16.94
CA ILE A 291 2.06 6.18 -18.06
C ILE A 291 2.80 5.68 -19.31
N ILE A 292 2.04 5.32 -20.35
CA ILE A 292 2.57 4.89 -21.65
C ILE A 292 2.45 6.00 -22.69
N ARG A 293 3.27 5.92 -23.75
CA ARG A 293 3.29 6.93 -24.81
C ARG A 293 1.97 7.00 -25.59
N SER A 294 1.46 5.86 -26.05
CA SER A 294 0.15 5.75 -26.72
C SER A 294 -0.38 4.30 -26.68
N ARG A 295 -1.55 4.04 -27.30
CA ARG A 295 -2.08 2.66 -27.42
C ARG A 295 -1.25 1.79 -28.36
N GLU A 296 -0.57 2.42 -29.32
CA GLU A 296 0.26 1.76 -30.34
C GLU A 296 1.73 1.68 -29.94
N ASP A 297 2.20 2.58 -29.07
CA ASP A 297 3.54 2.57 -28.48
C ASP A 297 3.43 2.43 -26.94
N LEU A 298 3.54 1.18 -26.48
CA LEU A 298 3.49 0.81 -25.07
C LEU A 298 4.78 1.16 -24.29
N THR A 299 5.66 2.00 -24.83
CA THR A 299 6.81 2.53 -24.08
C THR A 299 6.31 3.28 -22.86
N ILE A 300 6.78 2.89 -21.67
CA ILE A 300 6.52 3.56 -20.41
C ILE A 300 7.34 4.85 -20.39
N VAL A 301 6.64 5.97 -20.29
CA VAL A 301 7.20 7.33 -20.22
C VAL A 301 6.97 7.99 -18.87
N GLY A 302 6.32 7.28 -17.93
CA GLY A 302 6.12 7.75 -16.58
C GLY A 302 5.86 6.61 -15.59
N VAL A 303 6.51 6.68 -14.43
CA VAL A 303 6.18 5.92 -13.22
C VAL A 303 5.79 6.94 -12.16
N ILE A 304 4.54 6.87 -11.71
CA ILE A 304 3.94 7.83 -10.77
C ILE A 304 3.52 7.12 -9.48
N ASP A 305 2.93 7.85 -8.54
CA ASP A 305 2.31 7.30 -7.33
C ASP A 305 3.19 6.29 -6.56
N LEU A 306 4.42 6.74 -6.24
CA LEU A 306 5.37 5.96 -5.45
C LEU A 306 5.02 6.04 -3.95
N GLU A 307 3.92 5.40 -3.59
CA GLU A 307 3.40 5.44 -2.23
C GLU A 307 3.94 4.32 -1.34
N TRP A 308 4.01 4.61 -0.04
CA TRP A 308 4.39 3.63 0.99
C TRP A 308 5.80 3.06 0.72
N VAL A 309 6.74 3.97 0.49
CA VAL A 309 8.13 3.68 0.15
C VAL A 309 9.02 3.57 1.39
N TYR A 310 9.87 2.54 1.45
CA TYR A 310 10.78 2.28 2.55
C TYR A 310 11.97 1.40 2.09
N ALA A 311 13.00 1.32 2.92
CA ALA A 311 14.05 0.32 2.78
C ALA A 311 13.60 -1.00 3.43
N GLY A 312 13.54 -2.09 2.67
CA GLY A 312 12.99 -3.38 3.10
C GLY A 312 13.76 -4.62 2.62
N PRO A 313 13.33 -5.83 3.01
CA PRO A 313 13.99 -7.08 2.65
C PRO A 313 14.16 -7.29 1.14
N ALA A 314 15.37 -7.64 0.70
CA ALA A 314 15.62 -8.02 -0.70
C ALA A 314 14.76 -9.20 -1.16
N GLN A 315 14.54 -10.18 -0.27
CA GLN A 315 13.69 -11.35 -0.56
C GLN A 315 12.20 -10.99 -0.71
N GLN A 316 11.74 -9.93 -0.05
CA GLN A 316 10.38 -9.42 -0.23
C GLN A 316 10.26 -8.65 -1.56
N PHE A 317 11.26 -7.82 -1.90
CA PHE A 317 11.36 -7.16 -3.20
C PHE A 317 11.39 -8.18 -4.35
N GLY A 318 12.24 -9.21 -4.22
CA GLY A 318 12.41 -10.27 -5.20
C GLY A 318 11.40 -11.41 -5.09
N SER A 319 10.18 -11.15 -4.61
CA SER A 319 9.11 -12.15 -4.62
C SER A 319 8.25 -12.06 -5.87
N ALA A 320 7.46 -13.11 -6.13
CA ALA A 320 6.46 -13.07 -7.19
C ALA A 320 5.59 -11.80 -7.08
N PRO A 321 5.52 -10.96 -8.12
CA PRO A 321 4.84 -9.68 -8.00
C PRO A 321 3.34 -9.85 -7.80
N TRP A 322 2.76 -9.08 -6.88
CA TRP A 322 1.31 -9.11 -6.64
C TRP A 322 0.53 -8.43 -7.77
N TRP A 323 1.14 -7.47 -8.46
CA TRP A 323 0.49 -6.59 -9.46
C TRP A 323 0.33 -7.23 -10.85
N LEU A 324 0.73 -8.49 -11.05
CA LEU A 324 0.71 -9.14 -12.38
C LEU A 324 -0.66 -9.06 -13.05
N LEU A 325 -1.74 -9.26 -12.28
CA LEU A 325 -3.11 -9.11 -12.78
C LEU A 325 -3.78 -7.82 -12.32
N ARG A 326 -2.98 -6.77 -12.08
CA ARG A 326 -3.39 -5.46 -11.52
C ARG A 326 -3.89 -5.51 -10.07
N ASP A 327 -4.66 -6.52 -9.68
CA ASP A 327 -5.26 -6.63 -8.36
C ASP A 327 -4.38 -7.42 -7.39
N ARG A 328 -4.30 -6.94 -6.14
CA ARG A 328 -3.58 -7.65 -5.07
C ARG A 328 -4.42 -8.85 -4.60
N PRO A 329 -3.86 -10.07 -4.55
CA PRO A 329 -4.61 -11.28 -4.28
C PRO A 329 -4.85 -11.49 -2.78
N THR A 330 -5.45 -10.50 -2.11
CA THR A 330 -5.71 -10.49 -0.66
C THR A 330 -7.16 -10.13 -0.33
N ASN A 331 -8.02 -9.97 -1.35
CA ASN A 331 -9.44 -9.66 -1.19
C ASN A 331 -10.33 -10.86 -1.55
N ASP A 332 -11.60 -10.74 -1.22
CA ASP A 332 -12.64 -11.77 -1.37
C ASP A 332 -12.80 -12.34 -2.78
N THR A 333 -12.48 -11.57 -3.82
CA THR A 333 -12.53 -12.07 -5.22
C THR A 333 -11.49 -13.15 -5.51
N TRP A 334 -10.49 -13.28 -4.64
CA TRP A 334 -9.48 -14.33 -4.69
C TRP A 334 -9.70 -15.43 -3.64
N ASP A 335 -10.73 -15.32 -2.81
CA ASP A 335 -10.93 -16.31 -1.75
C ASP A 335 -11.32 -17.68 -2.30
N PHE A 336 -10.96 -18.71 -1.55
CA PHE A 336 -11.29 -20.09 -1.90
C PHE A 336 -12.78 -20.35 -1.69
N GLU A 337 -13.45 -20.95 -2.68
CA GLU A 337 -14.75 -21.58 -2.50
C GLU A 337 -14.55 -23.03 -1.99
N GLY A 338 -14.44 -23.16 -0.67
CA GLY A 338 -14.11 -24.44 -0.03
C GLY A 338 -12.66 -24.85 -0.29
N GLU A 339 -12.45 -25.95 -1.02
CA GLU A 339 -11.12 -26.41 -1.44
C GLU A 339 -10.79 -26.04 -2.90
N THR A 340 -11.73 -25.42 -3.61
CA THR A 340 -11.60 -25.05 -5.03
C THR A 340 -10.72 -23.82 -5.18
N LEU A 341 -9.78 -23.87 -6.12
CA LEU A 341 -8.93 -22.71 -6.45
C LEU A 341 -9.76 -21.63 -7.16
N PRO A 342 -9.52 -20.35 -6.88
CA PRO A 342 -10.10 -19.25 -7.65
C PRO A 342 -9.71 -19.36 -9.12
N GLU A 343 -10.63 -18.99 -10.01
CA GLU A 343 -10.42 -19.00 -11.47
C GLU A 343 -9.14 -18.24 -11.88
N MET A 344 -8.88 -17.10 -11.22
CA MET A 344 -7.73 -16.24 -11.49
C MET A 344 -6.38 -16.88 -11.15
N THR A 345 -6.35 -17.98 -10.39
CA THR A 345 -5.11 -18.66 -9.99
C THR A 345 -4.27 -19.06 -11.20
N GLY A 346 -4.89 -19.73 -12.19
CA GLY A 346 -4.18 -20.19 -13.38
C GLY A 346 -3.60 -19.02 -14.15
N ARG A 347 -4.42 -18.00 -14.38
CA ARG A 347 -4.03 -16.77 -15.07
C ARG A 347 -2.88 -16.04 -14.36
N TYR A 348 -2.89 -15.97 -13.03
CA TYR A 348 -1.81 -15.36 -12.26
C TYR A 348 -0.49 -16.12 -12.46
N MET A 349 -0.54 -17.46 -12.38
CA MET A 349 0.64 -18.30 -12.59
C MET A 349 1.19 -18.22 -14.02
N ASP A 350 0.33 -18.11 -15.03
CA ASP A 350 0.73 -17.92 -16.42
C ASP A 350 1.46 -16.58 -16.60
N HIS A 351 0.93 -15.49 -16.03
CA HIS A 351 1.57 -14.17 -16.08
C HIS A 351 2.88 -14.16 -15.30
N LEU A 352 2.96 -14.86 -14.17
CA LEU A 352 4.19 -15.02 -13.39
C LEU A 352 5.27 -15.72 -14.21
N GLN A 353 4.91 -16.77 -14.97
CA GLN A 353 5.86 -17.47 -15.83
C GLN A 353 6.38 -16.58 -16.97
N ILE A 354 5.53 -15.72 -17.55
CA ILE A 354 5.95 -14.71 -18.54
C ILE A 354 6.93 -13.73 -17.88
N PHE A 355 6.59 -13.20 -16.70
CA PHE A 355 7.43 -12.24 -16.00
C PHE A 355 8.80 -12.82 -15.63
N ILE A 356 8.85 -14.05 -15.08
CA ILE A 356 10.12 -14.72 -14.74
C ILE A 356 11.00 -14.86 -15.98
N ARG A 357 10.46 -15.36 -17.08
CA ARG A 357 11.21 -15.51 -18.35
C ARG A 357 11.78 -14.18 -18.82
N VAL A 358 10.95 -13.15 -18.84
CA VAL A 358 11.34 -11.81 -19.29
C VAL A 358 12.39 -11.19 -18.36
N LEU A 359 12.26 -11.40 -17.05
CA LEU A 359 13.22 -10.94 -16.06
C LEU A 359 14.59 -11.61 -16.26
N GLU A 360 14.63 -12.91 -16.49
CA GLU A 360 15.88 -13.62 -16.80
C GLU A 360 16.54 -13.10 -18.09
N GLU A 361 15.75 -12.85 -19.13
CA GLU A 361 16.23 -12.29 -20.39
C GLU A 361 16.81 -10.88 -20.23
N GLU A 362 16.17 -10.01 -19.44
CA GLU A 362 16.71 -8.67 -19.16
C GLU A 362 17.94 -8.73 -18.24
N GLU A 363 17.92 -9.60 -17.25
CA GLU A 363 19.04 -9.78 -16.32
C GLU A 363 20.28 -10.32 -17.03
N ALA A 364 20.12 -11.22 -18.02
CA ALA A 364 21.22 -11.76 -18.83
C ALA A 364 21.89 -10.71 -19.73
N LYS A 365 21.20 -9.61 -20.07
CA LYS A 365 21.79 -8.49 -20.82
C LYS A 365 22.69 -7.62 -19.94
N LEU A 366 22.47 -7.65 -18.63
CA LEU A 366 23.26 -6.90 -17.68
C LEU A 366 24.49 -7.74 -17.35
N ASN A 367 25.68 -7.26 -17.73
CA ASN A 367 26.97 -7.92 -17.46
C ASN A 367 27.33 -7.86 -15.95
N PHE A 368 26.41 -8.24 -15.06
CA PHE A 368 26.72 -8.54 -13.69
C PHE A 368 27.48 -9.87 -13.72
N GLY A 369 28.77 -9.87 -13.41
CA GLY A 369 29.55 -11.11 -13.36
C GLY A 369 28.89 -12.19 -12.50
N ASP A 370 29.32 -13.45 -12.65
CA ASP A 370 28.79 -14.66 -11.99
C ASP A 370 28.69 -14.64 -10.45
N GLN A 371 29.10 -13.55 -9.78
CA GLN A 371 29.17 -13.42 -8.32
C GLN A 371 28.02 -12.61 -7.69
N ASN A 372 27.11 -12.02 -8.48
CA ASN A 372 25.99 -11.26 -7.92
C ASN A 372 24.74 -12.13 -7.76
N LYS A 373 24.11 -12.03 -6.58
CA LYS A 373 22.83 -12.69 -6.31
C LYS A 373 21.76 -12.09 -7.24
N LYS A 374 21.15 -12.93 -8.08
CA LYS A 374 20.20 -12.54 -9.12
C LYS A 374 18.81 -12.29 -8.56
N LEU A 375 18.12 -11.29 -9.11
CA LEU A 375 16.73 -11.00 -8.78
C LEU A 375 15.82 -12.12 -9.27
N SER A 376 16.07 -12.66 -10.46
CA SER A 376 15.28 -13.78 -11.00
C SER A 376 15.35 -15.02 -10.10
N ASP A 377 16.51 -15.28 -9.48
CA ASP A 377 16.69 -16.41 -8.57
C ASP A 377 15.90 -16.23 -7.28
N LEU A 378 15.81 -15.01 -6.73
CA LEU A 378 14.92 -14.71 -5.61
C LEU A 378 13.44 -14.94 -5.95
N VAL A 379 13.01 -14.53 -7.15
CA VAL A 379 11.62 -14.71 -7.58
C VAL A 379 11.30 -16.21 -7.66
N LYS A 380 12.16 -17.00 -8.32
CA LYS A 380 11.99 -18.45 -8.38
C LYS A 380 12.04 -19.10 -7.00
N TRP A 381 12.97 -18.68 -6.15
CA TRP A 381 13.04 -19.15 -4.77
C TRP A 381 11.71 -18.93 -4.06
N SER A 382 11.15 -17.71 -4.14
CA SER A 382 9.89 -17.37 -3.48
C SER A 382 8.70 -18.23 -3.93
N VAL A 383 8.71 -18.69 -5.20
CA VAL A 383 7.72 -19.63 -5.75
C VAL A 383 7.95 -21.03 -5.20
N THR A 384 9.19 -21.52 -5.27
CA THR A 384 9.54 -22.90 -4.89
C THR A 384 9.46 -23.17 -3.38
N SER A 385 9.73 -22.16 -2.54
CA SER A 385 9.63 -22.24 -1.08
C SER A 385 8.24 -21.90 -0.54
N GLY A 386 7.40 -21.26 -1.37
CA GLY A 386 6.12 -20.68 -0.96
C GLY A 386 6.26 -19.36 -0.19
N ALA A 387 7.46 -18.80 -0.06
CA ALA A 387 7.69 -17.53 0.64
C ALA A 387 6.92 -16.35 0.02
N MET A 388 6.64 -16.37 -1.29
CA MET A 388 5.83 -15.32 -1.92
C MET A 388 4.44 -15.18 -1.27
N TRP A 389 3.84 -16.29 -0.85
CA TRP A 389 2.54 -16.28 -0.19
C TRP A 389 2.64 -15.69 1.22
N LEU A 390 3.70 -16.03 1.96
CA LEU A 390 3.97 -15.40 3.26
C LEU A 390 4.16 -13.89 3.09
N HIS A 391 4.96 -13.46 2.13
CA HIS A 391 5.22 -12.04 1.91
C HIS A 391 3.95 -11.26 1.56
N MET A 392 3.04 -11.84 0.75
CA MET A 392 1.73 -11.22 0.49
C MET A 392 0.90 -11.06 1.76
N ILE A 393 0.89 -12.06 2.65
CA ILE A 393 0.23 -11.98 3.97
C ILE A 393 0.84 -10.86 4.81
N LEU A 394 2.18 -10.85 4.91
CA LEU A 394 2.93 -9.87 5.69
C LEU A 394 2.83 -8.43 5.12
N SER A 395 2.51 -8.26 3.84
CA SER A 395 2.31 -6.94 3.24
C SER A 395 0.85 -6.45 3.24
N SER A 396 -0.10 -7.23 3.76
CA SER A 396 -1.53 -6.89 3.78
C SER A 396 -1.94 -6.23 5.10
N GLY A 397 -2.75 -5.16 5.05
CA GLY A 397 -3.27 -4.46 6.24
C GLY A 397 -4.10 -5.32 7.18
N PHE A 398 -4.84 -6.30 6.65
CA PHE A 398 -5.74 -7.14 7.43
C PHE A 398 -5.42 -8.60 7.21
N PHE A 399 -5.07 -9.29 8.30
CA PHE A 399 -4.89 -10.73 8.27
C PHE A 399 -6.24 -11.45 8.12
N GLY A 400 -6.29 -12.44 7.24
CA GLY A 400 -7.44 -13.33 7.11
C GLY A 400 -7.00 -14.74 6.76
N SER A 401 -7.41 -15.71 7.56
CA SER A 401 -7.08 -17.13 7.39
C SER A 401 -7.66 -17.75 6.10
N ARG A 402 -8.67 -17.10 5.51
CA ARG A 402 -9.35 -17.53 4.28
C ARG A 402 -8.79 -16.92 3.00
N THR A 403 -7.92 -15.91 3.13
CA THR A 403 -7.35 -15.20 2.00
C THR A 403 -6.60 -16.15 1.06
N PHE A 404 -6.57 -15.78 -0.22
CA PHE A 404 -5.83 -16.54 -1.24
C PHE A 404 -4.40 -16.92 -0.84
N PRO A 405 -3.56 -16.02 -0.31
CA PRO A 405 -2.17 -16.35 0.00
C PRO A 405 -2.08 -17.32 1.18
N CYS A 406 -2.95 -17.18 2.19
CA CYS A 406 -3.07 -18.15 3.29
C CYS A 406 -3.44 -19.54 2.77
N GLY A 407 -4.43 -19.62 1.88
CA GLY A 407 -4.84 -20.88 1.29
C GLY A 407 -3.75 -21.53 0.43
N GLN A 408 -3.01 -20.73 -0.35
CA GLN A 408 -1.87 -21.21 -1.12
C GLN A 408 -0.70 -21.67 -0.23
N LEU A 409 -0.37 -20.92 0.82
CA LEU A 409 0.67 -21.30 1.77
C LEU A 409 0.35 -22.63 2.47
N ARG A 410 -0.92 -22.82 2.86
CA ARG A 410 -1.43 -24.10 3.41
C ARG A 410 -1.28 -25.24 2.41
N ARG A 411 -1.62 -25.04 1.13
CA ARG A 411 -1.45 -26.05 0.08
C ARG A 411 0.03 -26.38 -0.14
N HIS A 412 0.90 -25.38 -0.12
CA HIS A 412 2.34 -25.53 -0.29
C HIS A 412 2.99 -26.34 0.85
N ARG A 413 2.63 -26.05 2.11
CA ARG A 413 3.10 -26.83 3.28
C ARG A 413 2.46 -28.22 3.37
N GLY A 414 1.26 -28.37 2.83
CA GLY A 414 0.50 -29.62 2.79
C GLY A 414 -0.65 -29.64 3.80
N SER A 415 -1.85 -30.00 3.32
CA SER A 415 -3.09 -29.94 4.11
C SER A 415 -3.03 -30.73 5.41
N LYS A 416 -2.41 -31.92 5.40
CA LYS A 416 -2.27 -32.74 6.61
C LYS A 416 -1.45 -32.04 7.70
N TRP A 417 -0.29 -31.50 7.33
CA TRP A 417 0.58 -30.78 8.27
C TRP A 417 -0.14 -29.57 8.87
N TRP A 418 -0.91 -28.85 8.05
CA TRP A 418 -1.71 -27.72 8.51
C TRP A 418 -2.79 -28.14 9.49
N THR A 419 -3.58 -29.18 9.16
CA THR A 419 -4.63 -29.72 10.04
C THR A 419 -4.05 -30.20 11.37
N ASP A 420 -2.94 -30.93 11.35
CA ASP A 420 -2.26 -31.40 12.57
C ASP A 420 -1.77 -30.23 13.44
N SER A 421 -1.32 -29.14 12.81
CA SER A 421 -0.90 -27.92 13.50
C SER A 421 -2.08 -27.18 14.14
N VAL A 422 -3.19 -27.06 13.41
CA VAL A 422 -4.45 -26.50 13.93
C VAL A 422 -4.94 -27.27 15.14
N LEU A 423 -5.01 -28.61 15.04
CA LEU A 423 -5.47 -29.46 16.15
C LEU A 423 -4.59 -29.31 17.39
N ARG A 424 -3.26 -29.24 17.21
CA ARG A 424 -2.29 -29.06 18.31
C ARG A 424 -2.49 -27.73 19.03
N ILE A 425 -2.68 -26.64 18.29
CA ILE A 425 -2.88 -25.30 18.87
C ILE A 425 -4.26 -25.21 19.53
N GLN A 426 -5.31 -25.75 18.92
CA GLN A 426 -6.64 -25.78 19.52
C GLN A 426 -6.67 -26.60 20.82
N ALA A 427 -5.90 -27.69 20.89
CA ALA A 427 -5.80 -28.52 22.10
C ALA A 427 -5.19 -27.80 23.31
N SER A 428 -4.42 -26.71 23.13
CA SER A 428 -3.88 -25.91 24.25
C SER A 428 -4.97 -25.06 24.94
N GLY A 429 -6.12 -24.89 24.28
CA GLY A 429 -7.20 -24.00 24.71
C GLY A 429 -6.89 -22.51 24.61
N GLU A 430 -5.71 -22.12 24.09
CA GLU A 430 -5.34 -20.70 23.91
C GLU A 430 -6.30 -19.98 22.97
N ALA A 431 -6.59 -20.58 21.82
CA ALA A 431 -7.52 -20.01 20.83
C ALA A 431 -8.94 -19.83 21.40
N LYS A 432 -9.39 -20.76 22.24
CA LYS A 432 -10.69 -20.67 22.91
C LYS A 432 -10.71 -19.54 23.95
N ARG A 433 -9.68 -19.44 24.81
CA ARG A 433 -9.56 -18.33 25.78
C ARG A 433 -9.47 -16.98 25.09
N PHE A 434 -8.77 -16.91 23.96
CA PHE A 434 -8.72 -15.69 23.15
C PHE A 434 -10.10 -15.33 22.59
N ALA A 435 -10.83 -16.29 22.00
CA ALA A 435 -12.17 -16.07 21.49
C ALA A 435 -13.14 -15.60 22.60
N GLU A 436 -13.05 -16.17 23.80
CA GLU A 436 -13.80 -15.70 24.97
C GLU A 436 -13.42 -14.27 25.39
N SER A 437 -12.14 -13.89 25.28
CA SER A 437 -11.69 -12.51 25.58
C SER A 437 -12.18 -11.45 24.59
N LYS A 438 -12.55 -11.87 23.38
CA LYS A 438 -13.13 -11.00 22.35
C LYS A 438 -14.65 -10.85 22.48
N ALA A 439 -15.31 -11.69 23.29
CA ALA A 439 -16.76 -11.62 23.48
C ALA A 439 -17.17 -10.24 24.03
N GLY A 440 -18.20 -9.63 23.45
CA GLY A 440 -18.71 -8.32 23.87
C GLY A 440 -17.96 -7.12 23.27
N GLN A 441 -16.77 -7.31 22.67
CA GLN A 441 -16.04 -6.20 22.04
C GLN A 441 -16.69 -5.80 20.70
N PHE A 442 -17.05 -6.78 19.88
CA PHE A 442 -17.75 -6.54 18.62
C PHE A 442 -19.11 -5.89 18.87
N GLU A 443 -19.91 -6.41 19.82
CA GLU A 443 -21.23 -5.83 20.14
C GLU A 443 -21.14 -4.38 20.65
N ARG A 444 -20.07 -4.06 21.39
CA ARG A 444 -19.83 -2.68 21.85
C ARG A 444 -19.47 -1.76 20.69
N TYR A 445 -18.64 -2.23 19.76
CA TYR A 445 -18.29 -1.48 18.56
C TYR A 445 -19.51 -1.29 17.67
N ASP A 446 -20.29 -2.34 17.44
CA ASP A 446 -21.51 -2.32 16.62
C ASP A 446 -22.54 -1.31 17.16
N LYS A 447 -22.74 -1.28 18.48
CA LYS A 447 -23.55 -0.24 19.13
C LYS A 447 -23.00 1.18 18.89
N GLY A 448 -21.68 1.36 18.96
CA GLY A 448 -21.06 2.64 18.64
C GLY A 448 -21.26 3.05 17.18
N VAL A 449 -21.27 2.09 16.26
CA VAL A 449 -21.61 2.33 14.86
C VAL A 449 -23.07 2.76 14.71
N GLU A 450 -24.01 2.12 15.41
CA GLU A 450 -25.42 2.55 15.44
C GLU A 450 -25.56 4.00 15.91
N ASP A 451 -24.87 4.37 16.99
CA ASP A 451 -24.87 5.76 17.49
C ASP A 451 -24.30 6.75 16.44
N ILE A 452 -23.28 6.35 15.68
CA ILE A 452 -22.70 7.16 14.59
C ILE A 452 -23.66 7.27 13.40
N GLU A 453 -24.40 6.20 13.08
CA GLU A 453 -25.42 6.22 12.01
C GLU A 453 -26.56 7.18 12.36
N ASP A 454 -26.99 7.22 13.61
CA ASP A 454 -27.96 8.20 14.11
C ASP A 454 -27.41 9.64 13.99
N LEU A 455 -26.15 9.87 14.34
CA LEU A 455 -25.50 11.18 14.13
C LEU A 455 -25.42 11.54 12.65
N LYS A 456 -25.15 10.57 11.76
CA LYS A 456 -25.08 10.78 10.31
C LYS A 456 -26.46 11.17 9.77
N ALA A 457 -27.53 10.54 10.25
CA ALA A 457 -28.90 10.90 9.90
C ALA A 457 -29.24 12.35 10.34
N LEU A 458 -28.86 12.74 11.56
CA LEU A 458 -29.03 14.12 12.03
C LEU A 458 -28.23 15.14 11.19
N MET A 459 -27.02 14.78 10.77
CA MET A 459 -26.20 15.61 9.88
C MET A 459 -26.85 15.77 8.50
N ASN A 460 -27.34 14.69 7.92
CA ASN A 460 -28.03 14.71 6.62
C ASN A 460 -29.33 15.54 6.66
N ASP A 461 -30.02 15.55 7.80
CA ASP A 461 -31.20 16.39 8.06
C ASP A 461 -30.87 17.87 8.34
N GLY A 462 -29.59 18.26 8.36
CA GLY A 462 -29.14 19.61 8.70
C GLY A 462 -29.30 19.98 10.17
N LYS A 463 -29.56 19.00 11.05
CA LYS A 463 -29.70 19.17 12.50
C LYS A 463 -28.36 19.09 13.26
N LEU A 464 -27.30 18.66 12.58
CA LEU A 464 -25.94 18.54 13.10
C LEU A 464 -24.96 19.07 12.05
N SER A 465 -23.99 19.88 12.47
CA SER A 465 -22.92 20.32 11.56
C SER A 465 -21.95 19.17 11.24
N ARG A 466 -21.20 19.28 10.13
CA ARG A 466 -20.17 18.28 9.80
C ARG A 466 -19.07 18.27 10.87
N GLU A 467 -18.71 19.43 11.40
CA GLU A 467 -17.73 19.58 12.47
C GLU A 467 -18.18 18.89 13.76
N ASP A 468 -19.44 19.10 14.17
CA ASP A 468 -20.00 18.44 15.35
C ASP A 468 -20.12 16.92 15.16
N PHE A 469 -20.47 16.46 13.95
CA PHE A 469 -20.47 15.04 13.60
C PHE A 469 -19.07 14.44 13.80
N VAL A 470 -18.03 15.05 13.22
CA VAL A 470 -16.64 14.59 13.33
C VAL A 470 -16.20 14.48 14.79
N ILE A 471 -16.48 15.51 15.61
CA ILE A 471 -16.10 15.54 17.03
C ILE A 471 -16.80 14.42 17.80
N ARG A 472 -18.12 14.26 17.63
CA ARG A 472 -18.90 13.26 18.37
C ARG A 472 -18.57 11.84 17.94
N SER A 473 -18.42 11.59 16.64
CA SER A 473 -18.04 10.27 16.10
C SER A 473 -16.66 9.84 16.59
N ARG A 474 -15.67 10.76 16.64
CA ARG A 474 -14.36 10.48 17.24
C ARG A 474 -14.47 10.10 18.72
N SER A 475 -15.32 10.79 19.48
CA SER A 475 -15.55 10.46 20.90
C SER A 475 -16.17 9.08 21.09
N ILE A 476 -17.14 8.70 20.26
CA ILE A 476 -17.78 7.37 20.30
C ILE A 476 -16.74 6.30 19.97
N LEU A 477 -15.99 6.47 18.88
CA LEU A 477 -14.96 5.53 18.48
C LEU A 477 -13.89 5.35 19.57
N SER A 478 -13.39 6.44 20.18
CA SER A 478 -12.42 6.36 21.29
C SER A 478 -12.93 5.44 22.42
N TYR A 479 -14.19 5.58 22.80
CA TYR A 479 -14.81 4.73 23.82
C TYR A 479 -14.92 3.26 23.39
N CYS A 480 -15.19 3.01 22.11
CA CYS A 480 -15.22 1.64 21.57
C CYS A 480 -13.85 0.96 21.62
N PHE A 481 -12.75 1.70 21.43
CA PHE A 481 -11.37 1.18 21.41
C PHE A 481 -10.68 1.11 22.78
N GLU A 482 -11.18 1.83 23.80
CA GLU A 482 -10.53 1.95 25.13
C GLU A 482 -10.89 0.85 26.15
N GLY A 483 -11.92 0.04 25.91
CA GLY A 483 -12.37 -0.98 26.87
C GLY A 483 -12.29 -2.40 26.34
#